data_AF-A0A7S0KKK4-F1
#
_entry.id   AF-A0A7S0KKK4-F1
#
_cell.length_a   1.000
_cell.length_b   1.000
_cell.length_c   1.000
_cell.angle_alpha   90.00
_cell.angle_beta   90.00
_cell.angle_gamma   90.00
#
_symmetry.space_group_name_H-M   'P 1'
#
loop_
_entity.id
_entity.type
_entity.pdbx_description
1 polymer ?
#
loop_
_entity_poly.entity_id
_entity_poly.type
_entity_poly.pdbx_seq_one_letter_code
_entity_poly.pdbx_strand_id
1 'polypeptide(L)'
;AAMSTVDVFTAAETHGRVVHATCGWAGKSQSLSIYKGNEASTGETRLPRYGEYFGAVEVDSSTYAIPTSTIAKRWVDATPDGFQFIVKAFGGFCASSVDVKSLPRDVRETLATTSSRAMYRSMGVCTKDLLWRHMLDALAPMREKNKLAMVVFQFHVSQAPSDALREHILECRERLQGVNVAVEFRNRDWLIGDVGDETVRWCKEYDLCLVASDELEHETAQRDREQRGLPPGASKRRMFTRLEHTATWASLIRVHRRHGTTERVLDDEEIAFWARKIANAAAKSNGPTYVAWGTEWLDAPLTNAKALDTALDAIKPNAFTYDWYGTRHKRPSVVKIPAKSTSTIADMFAAAASTSRKSHSRVETATPASDGDPAPALKKSKPNQSAASGGENPLAALWARARDPKEE
;
A
#
# COMPACT_ATOMS: atom_id res chain seq x y z
N ALA A 1 28.41 -16.08 31.76
CA ALA A 1 27.28 -16.61 30.99
C ALA A 1 26.90 -15.55 29.95
N ALA A 2 27.19 -15.80 28.68
CA ALA A 2 26.75 -14.92 27.60
C ALA A 2 25.22 -14.95 27.57
N MET A 3 24.57 -13.80 27.82
CA MET A 3 23.14 -13.67 27.62
C MET A 3 22.88 -13.80 26.12
N SER A 4 22.24 -14.89 25.70
CA SER A 4 21.73 -15.01 24.34
C SER A 4 20.71 -13.88 24.12
N THR A 5 21.07 -12.91 23.30
CA THR A 5 20.12 -12.04 22.63
C THR A 5 19.29 -12.95 21.75
N VAL A 6 18.07 -13.28 22.19
CA VAL A 6 17.10 -13.96 21.33
C VAL A 6 16.84 -13.01 20.18
N ASP A 7 17.36 -13.41 19.02
CA ASP A 7 17.36 -12.63 17.80
C ASP A 7 15.94 -12.52 17.24
N VAL A 8 15.69 -11.43 16.54
CA VAL A 8 14.37 -10.84 16.36
C VAL A 8 13.72 -11.37 15.08
N PHE A 9 12.52 -11.95 15.17
CA PHE A 9 11.63 -12.29 14.04
C PHE A 9 12.37 -13.00 12.88
N THR A 10 12.70 -14.26 13.09
CA THR A 10 13.18 -15.08 11.96
C THR A 10 11.98 -15.47 11.08
N ALA A 11 12.21 -15.62 9.77
CA ALA A 11 11.19 -16.15 8.86
C ALA A 11 10.63 -17.51 9.34
N ALA A 12 11.42 -18.27 10.11
CA ALA A 12 11.00 -19.54 10.72
C ALA A 12 9.98 -19.36 11.85
N GLU A 13 10.10 -18.33 12.69
CA GLU A 13 9.18 -18.10 13.82
C GLU A 13 7.78 -17.64 13.37
N THR A 14 7.68 -17.09 12.16
CA THR A 14 6.42 -16.61 11.58
C THR A 14 5.77 -17.61 10.62
N HIS A 15 6.40 -18.76 10.39
CA HIS A 15 5.86 -19.83 9.56
C HIS A 15 4.50 -20.31 10.10
N GLY A 16 3.47 -20.26 9.24
CA GLY A 16 2.11 -20.67 9.63
C GLY A 16 1.47 -19.78 10.68
N ARG A 17 2.09 -18.63 11.00
CA ARG A 17 1.58 -17.66 11.97
C ARG A 17 0.92 -16.47 11.29
N VAL A 18 0.04 -15.80 12.02
CA VAL A 18 -0.63 -14.57 11.61
C VAL A 18 0.20 -13.36 12.01
N VAL A 19 0.45 -12.49 11.04
CA VAL A 19 1.11 -11.19 11.27
C VAL A 19 0.13 -10.08 10.90
N HIS A 20 -0.32 -9.35 11.90
CA HIS A 20 -1.23 -8.24 11.70
C HIS A 20 -0.51 -6.99 11.17
N ALA A 21 -1.20 -6.29 10.28
CA ALA A 21 -0.82 -5.02 9.71
C ALA A 21 -2.04 -4.11 9.53
N THR A 22 -1.82 -2.83 9.29
CA THR A 22 -2.83 -1.88 8.83
C THR A 22 -2.45 -1.33 7.45
N CYS A 23 -3.43 -0.83 6.69
CA CYS A 23 -3.24 -0.23 5.36
C CYS A 23 -2.71 1.23 5.41
N GLY A 24 -1.68 1.43 6.23
CA GLY A 24 -1.15 2.74 6.60
C GLY A 24 -1.16 2.95 8.11
N TRP A 25 -0.43 3.96 8.60
CA TRP A 25 -0.27 4.22 10.05
C TRP A 25 -0.44 5.69 10.47
N ALA A 26 -0.54 6.61 9.51
CA ALA A 26 -0.44 8.05 9.72
C ALA A 26 -1.60 8.87 9.12
N GLY A 27 -2.61 8.22 8.54
CA GLY A 27 -3.79 8.87 7.99
C GLY A 27 -4.62 9.54 9.09
N LYS A 28 -5.40 10.57 8.72
CA LYS A 28 -6.28 11.28 9.68
C LYS A 28 -7.31 10.37 10.33
N SER A 29 -7.86 9.42 9.57
CA SER A 29 -8.80 8.41 10.08
C SER A 29 -8.11 7.29 10.88
N GLN A 30 -6.80 7.12 10.70
CA GLN A 30 -5.94 6.17 11.44
C GLN A 30 -5.47 6.81 12.76
N SER A 31 -6.43 7.20 13.59
CA SER A 31 -6.20 7.76 14.93
C SER A 31 -6.41 6.67 15.97
N LEU A 32 -5.54 5.66 15.94
CA LEU A 32 -5.51 4.60 16.95
C LEU A 32 -5.30 5.20 18.35
N SER A 33 -5.99 4.68 19.35
CA SER A 33 -5.88 5.13 20.75
C SER A 33 -4.49 4.89 21.36
N ILE A 34 -3.65 4.08 20.71
CA ILE A 34 -2.25 3.86 21.09
C ILE A 34 -1.38 5.11 20.92
N TYR A 35 -1.81 6.06 20.07
CA TYR A 35 -1.09 7.31 19.85
C TYR A 35 -1.40 8.31 20.95
N LYS A 36 -0.37 8.82 21.63
CA LYS A 36 -0.54 9.84 22.67
C LYS A 36 -0.71 11.22 22.04
N GLY A 37 -1.48 12.10 22.68
CA GLY A 37 -1.83 13.43 22.13
C GLY A 37 -0.65 14.37 21.82
N ASN A 38 0.56 14.04 22.27
CA ASN A 38 1.81 14.77 22.02
C ASN A 38 2.80 14.01 21.11
N GLU A 39 2.46 12.80 20.63
CA GLU A 39 3.24 12.10 19.61
C GLU A 39 3.00 12.80 18.27
N ALA A 40 4.05 13.45 17.77
CA ALA A 40 4.01 14.41 16.66
C ALA A 40 3.27 13.89 15.40
N SER A 41 2.66 14.85 14.70
CA SER A 41 1.67 14.75 13.61
C SER A 41 2.17 14.16 12.28
N THR A 42 3.27 13.40 12.28
CA THR A 42 3.89 12.84 11.06
C THR A 42 3.95 11.33 11.07
N GLY A 43 4.05 10.71 9.91
CA GLY A 43 4.07 9.24 9.81
C GLY A 43 5.32 8.63 10.44
N GLU A 44 6.49 9.24 10.28
CA GLU A 44 7.75 8.75 10.84
C GLU A 44 7.72 8.69 12.36
N THR A 45 7.10 9.68 13.01
CA THR A 45 7.03 9.76 14.47
C THR A 45 6.02 8.80 15.09
N ARG A 46 5.04 8.32 14.30
CA ARG A 46 4.06 7.32 14.73
C ARG A 46 4.57 5.88 14.61
N LEU A 47 5.47 5.59 13.67
CA LEU A 47 5.98 4.24 13.41
C LEU A 47 6.57 3.52 14.63
N PRO A 48 7.36 4.18 15.51
CA PRO A 48 7.89 3.51 16.69
C PRO A 48 6.78 2.98 17.61
N ARG A 49 5.76 3.82 17.90
CA ARG A 49 4.60 3.43 18.70
C ARG A 49 3.76 2.38 17.97
N TYR A 50 3.50 2.57 16.68
CA TYR A 50 2.78 1.60 15.85
C TYR A 50 3.43 0.22 15.89
N GLY A 51 4.76 0.18 15.73
CA GLY A 51 5.55 -1.04 15.74
C GLY A 51 5.56 -1.77 17.07
N GLU A 52 5.07 -1.17 18.17
CA GLU A 52 4.83 -1.87 19.44
C GLU A 52 3.59 -2.79 19.38
N TYR A 53 2.65 -2.54 18.46
CA TYR A 53 1.36 -3.24 18.38
C TYR A 53 1.21 -4.11 17.15
N PHE A 54 1.82 -3.73 16.03
CA PHE A 54 1.74 -4.48 14.77
C PHE A 54 3.14 -4.89 14.29
N GLY A 55 3.24 -6.12 13.77
CA GLY A 55 4.49 -6.69 13.23
C GLY A 55 4.79 -6.29 11.80
N ALA A 56 3.80 -5.75 11.11
CA ALA A 56 3.94 -5.27 9.75
C ALA A 56 3.07 -4.04 9.51
N VAL A 57 3.34 -3.32 8.42
CA VAL A 57 2.47 -2.26 7.92
C VAL A 57 2.44 -2.27 6.41
N GLU A 58 1.28 -1.95 5.84
CA GLU A 58 1.20 -1.65 4.42
C GLU A 58 1.45 -0.16 4.15
N VAL A 59 2.40 0.12 3.26
CA VAL A 59 2.71 1.45 2.74
C VAL A 59 1.77 1.73 1.58
N ASP A 60 0.62 2.33 1.89
CA ASP A 60 -0.38 2.68 0.87
C ASP A 60 -0.09 4.01 0.17
N SER A 61 0.72 4.89 0.80
CA SER A 61 1.08 6.20 0.21
C SER A 61 1.85 6.07 -1.11
N SER A 62 2.60 4.98 -1.30
CA SER A 62 3.36 4.70 -2.52
C SER A 62 2.48 4.53 -3.75
N THR A 63 1.18 4.20 -3.59
CA THR A 63 0.24 4.15 -4.71
C THR A 63 0.02 5.52 -5.34
N TYR A 64 0.19 6.61 -4.59
CA TYR A 64 -0.06 7.98 -5.04
C TYR A 64 1.21 8.71 -5.48
N ALA A 65 2.35 8.38 -4.86
CA ALA A 65 3.66 8.92 -5.20
C ALA A 65 4.75 7.97 -4.70
N ILE A 66 5.75 7.69 -5.53
CA ILE A 66 6.91 6.87 -5.12
C ILE A 66 7.67 7.62 -4.02
N PRO A 67 7.87 7.04 -2.83
CA PRO A 67 8.64 7.69 -1.78
C PRO A 67 10.12 7.76 -2.18
N THR A 68 10.83 8.76 -1.67
CA THR A 68 12.29 8.80 -1.85
C THR A 68 12.96 7.74 -1.00
N SER A 69 14.12 7.25 -1.44
CA SER A 69 14.94 6.31 -0.65
C SER A 69 15.24 6.85 0.76
N THR A 70 15.47 8.16 0.89
CA THR A 70 15.67 8.83 2.20
C THR A 70 14.47 8.68 3.13
N ILE A 71 13.24 8.81 2.61
CA ILE A 71 12.02 8.62 3.40
C ILE A 71 11.87 7.15 3.80
N ALA A 72 12.05 6.22 2.86
CA ALA A 72 12.00 4.80 3.13
C ALA A 72 13.02 4.37 4.20
N LYS A 73 14.24 4.91 4.15
CA LYS A 73 15.27 4.69 5.16
C LYS A 73 14.81 5.15 6.56
N ARG A 74 14.17 6.31 6.67
CA ARG A 74 13.63 6.79 7.95
C ARG A 74 12.59 5.84 8.53
N TRP A 75 11.72 5.26 7.70
CA TRP A 75 10.74 4.26 8.16
C TRP A 75 11.44 2.99 8.67
N VAL A 76 12.45 2.51 7.95
CA VAL A 76 13.27 1.36 8.35
C VAL A 76 13.99 1.61 9.68
N ASP A 77 14.57 2.79 9.87
CA ASP A 77 15.27 3.19 11.09
C ASP A 77 14.31 3.40 12.28
N ALA A 78 13.07 3.84 12.02
CA ALA A 78 12.05 4.08 13.04
C ALA A 78 11.33 2.80 13.50
N THR A 79 11.56 1.68 12.82
CA THR A 79 10.95 0.40 13.14
C THR A 79 11.99 -0.56 13.72
N PRO A 80 11.59 -1.42 14.67
CA PRO A 80 12.45 -2.45 15.23
C PRO A 80 12.85 -3.51 14.20
N ASP A 81 13.87 -4.29 14.52
CA ASP A 81 14.27 -5.45 13.70
C ASP A 81 13.11 -6.44 13.57
N GLY A 82 13.08 -7.18 12.46
CA GLY A 82 12.00 -8.09 12.15
C GLY A 82 10.72 -7.46 11.60
N PHE A 83 10.49 -6.18 11.83
CA PHE A 83 9.30 -5.48 11.33
C PHE A 83 9.25 -5.52 9.79
N GLN A 84 8.05 -5.78 9.25
CA GLN A 84 7.86 -5.98 7.81
C GLN A 84 7.03 -4.87 7.15
N PHE A 85 7.48 -4.41 5.99
CA PHE A 85 6.75 -3.49 5.13
C PHE A 85 6.13 -4.25 3.96
N ILE A 86 4.84 -4.03 3.76
CA ILE A 86 4.08 -4.45 2.58
C ILE A 86 3.93 -3.20 1.72
N VAL A 87 4.64 -3.09 0.59
CA VAL A 87 4.65 -1.83 -0.17
C VAL A 87 3.62 -1.91 -1.30
N LYS A 88 2.68 -0.98 -1.36
CA LYS A 88 1.77 -0.90 -2.51
C LYS A 88 2.52 -0.38 -3.72
N ALA A 89 2.36 -1.03 -4.87
CA ALA A 89 2.96 -0.57 -6.12
C ALA A 89 2.47 0.84 -6.46
N PHE A 90 3.32 1.64 -7.11
CA PHE A 90 2.90 2.95 -7.62
C PHE A 90 1.72 2.79 -8.59
N GLY A 91 0.68 3.61 -8.40
CA GLY A 91 -0.61 3.43 -9.09
C GLY A 91 -0.49 3.49 -10.62
N GLY A 92 0.53 4.15 -11.16
CA GLY A 92 0.83 4.13 -12.59
C GLY A 92 1.11 2.74 -13.15
N PHE A 93 1.61 1.79 -12.35
CA PHE A 93 1.85 0.41 -12.78
C PHE A 93 0.55 -0.43 -12.81
N CYS A 94 -0.49 -0.04 -12.07
CA CYS A 94 -1.71 -0.84 -11.95
C CYS A 94 -2.90 -0.24 -12.72
N ALA A 95 -2.93 1.09 -12.87
CA ALA A 95 -4.00 1.81 -13.54
C ALA A 95 -3.73 1.97 -15.03
N SER A 96 -4.78 2.22 -15.82
CA SER A 96 -4.63 2.60 -17.23
C SER A 96 -3.82 3.89 -17.41
N SER A 97 -3.72 4.71 -16.36
CA SER A 97 -3.20 6.08 -16.41
C SER A 97 -3.07 6.72 -15.03
N VAL A 98 -2.17 7.69 -14.89
CA VAL A 98 -1.86 8.40 -13.66
C VAL A 98 -1.81 9.91 -13.88
N ASP A 99 -2.03 10.70 -12.83
CA ASP A 99 -1.77 12.15 -12.87
C ASP A 99 -0.27 12.39 -13.08
N VAL A 100 0.09 13.23 -14.05
CA VAL A 100 1.48 13.56 -14.34
C VAL A 100 2.17 14.13 -13.10
N LYS A 101 1.46 14.88 -12.24
CA LYS A 101 2.02 15.47 -11.01
C LYS A 101 2.48 14.42 -10.00
N SER A 102 1.91 13.22 -10.02
CA SER A 102 2.30 12.10 -9.16
C SER A 102 3.62 11.44 -9.58
N LEU A 103 4.11 11.70 -10.79
CA LEU A 103 5.37 11.13 -11.28
C LEU A 103 6.57 11.91 -10.73
N PRO A 104 7.72 11.24 -10.52
CA PRO A 104 9.00 11.91 -10.23
C PRO A 104 9.33 12.99 -11.27
N ARG A 105 10.02 14.05 -10.84
CA ARG A 105 10.24 15.24 -11.68
C ARG A 105 10.94 14.92 -13.00
N ASP A 106 12.02 14.17 -12.93
CA ASP A 106 12.82 13.71 -14.07
C ASP A 106 12.01 12.78 -15.00
N VAL A 107 11.14 11.91 -14.45
CA VAL A 107 10.20 11.12 -15.25
C VAL A 107 9.27 12.03 -16.05
N ARG A 108 8.70 13.07 -15.42
CA ARG A 108 7.83 14.04 -16.11
C ARG A 108 8.55 14.76 -17.25
N GLU A 109 9.82 15.12 -17.06
CA GLU A 109 10.63 15.82 -18.06
C GLU A 109 10.91 14.95 -19.30
N THR A 110 10.83 13.62 -19.19
CA THR A 110 10.92 12.70 -20.35
C THR A 110 9.61 12.47 -21.10
N LEU A 111 8.46 12.93 -20.56
CA LEU A 111 7.17 12.69 -21.20
C LEU A 111 6.93 13.68 -22.35
N ALA A 112 6.70 13.14 -23.54
CA ALA A 112 6.21 13.89 -24.68
C ALA A 112 4.67 14.05 -24.61
N THR A 113 4.13 14.63 -23.53
CA THR A 113 2.69 14.89 -23.42
C THR A 113 2.37 16.25 -22.81
N THR A 114 1.37 16.92 -23.37
CA THR A 114 0.76 18.14 -22.80
C THR A 114 -0.44 17.81 -21.90
N SER A 115 -0.85 16.53 -21.85
CA SER A 115 -1.95 16.06 -21.01
C SER A 115 -1.58 16.11 -19.53
N SER A 116 -2.56 16.40 -18.67
CA SER A 116 -2.41 16.27 -17.22
C SER A 116 -2.32 14.82 -16.74
N ARG A 117 -2.60 13.85 -17.63
CA ARG A 117 -2.53 12.42 -17.32
C ARG A 117 -1.66 11.67 -18.33
N ALA A 118 -0.87 10.74 -17.82
CA ALA A 118 -0.01 9.87 -18.60
C ALA A 118 -0.50 8.42 -18.54
N MET A 119 -0.49 7.72 -19.67
CA MET A 119 -0.77 6.29 -19.75
C MET A 119 0.53 5.51 -19.67
N TYR A 120 0.66 4.61 -18.69
CA TYR A 120 1.89 3.83 -18.51
C TYR A 120 2.24 3.01 -19.76
N ARG A 121 1.23 2.39 -20.40
CA ARG A 121 1.42 1.61 -21.63
C ARG A 121 2.02 2.43 -22.78
N SER A 122 1.75 3.74 -22.82
CA SER A 122 2.23 4.66 -23.85
C SER A 122 3.59 5.31 -23.54
N MET A 123 4.16 5.06 -22.35
CA MET A 123 5.48 5.58 -22.00
C MET A 123 6.56 4.85 -22.81
N GLY A 124 7.55 5.60 -23.31
CA GLY A 124 8.73 5.03 -23.94
C GLY A 124 9.55 4.20 -22.95
N VAL A 125 10.37 3.28 -23.47
CA VAL A 125 11.17 2.33 -22.68
C VAL A 125 12.03 3.08 -21.65
N CYS A 126 12.79 4.10 -22.06
CA CYS A 126 13.64 4.87 -21.15
C CYS A 126 12.86 5.58 -20.03
N THR A 127 11.64 6.06 -20.31
CA THR A 127 10.76 6.66 -19.30
C THR A 127 10.27 5.62 -18.30
N LYS A 128 9.87 4.43 -18.77
CA LYS A 128 9.50 3.31 -17.90
C LYS A 128 10.68 2.91 -17.02
N ASP A 129 11.87 2.78 -17.59
CA ASP A 129 13.07 2.39 -16.85
C ASP A 129 13.46 3.42 -15.79
N LEU A 130 13.29 4.73 -16.09
CA LEU A 130 13.47 5.79 -15.10
C LEU A 130 12.46 5.68 -13.96
N LEU A 131 11.18 5.47 -14.27
CA LEU A 131 10.14 5.30 -13.25
C LEU A 131 10.38 4.06 -12.38
N TRP A 132 10.83 2.95 -12.96
CA TRP A 132 11.18 1.75 -12.22
C TRP A 132 12.43 1.91 -11.37
N ARG A 133 13.44 2.67 -11.81
CA ARG A 133 14.59 3.03 -10.97
C ARG A 133 14.15 3.72 -9.68
N HIS A 134 13.25 4.70 -9.78
CA HIS A 134 12.68 5.35 -8.58
C HIS A 134 11.98 4.35 -7.65
N MET A 135 11.21 3.41 -8.20
CA MET A 135 10.57 2.37 -7.38
C MET A 135 11.59 1.46 -6.69
N LEU A 136 12.63 1.02 -7.40
CA LEU A 136 13.67 0.16 -6.84
C LEU A 136 14.50 0.88 -5.76
N ASP A 137 14.86 2.14 -5.98
CA ASP A 137 15.58 2.98 -5.02
C ASP A 137 14.77 3.21 -3.73
N ALA A 138 13.44 3.33 -3.86
CA ALA A 138 12.53 3.44 -2.74
C ALA A 138 12.45 2.15 -1.90
N LEU A 139 12.56 0.99 -2.54
CA LEU A 139 12.52 -0.32 -1.89
C LEU A 139 13.87 -0.72 -1.28
N ALA A 140 14.98 -0.20 -1.80
CA ALA A 140 16.33 -0.62 -1.43
C ALA A 140 16.60 -0.61 0.09
N PRO A 141 16.25 0.43 0.87
CA PRO A 141 16.51 0.43 2.32
C PRO A 141 15.78 -0.70 3.06
N MET A 142 14.57 -1.07 2.62
CA MET A 142 13.80 -2.16 3.23
C MET A 142 14.39 -3.52 2.85
N ARG A 143 14.87 -3.68 1.60
CA ARG A 143 15.54 -4.91 1.13
C ARG A 143 16.85 -5.14 1.88
N GLU A 144 17.71 -4.13 1.95
CA GLU A 144 19.02 -4.21 2.61
C GLU A 144 18.93 -4.57 4.09
N LYS A 145 17.80 -4.24 4.73
CA LYS A 145 17.52 -4.55 6.14
C LYS A 145 16.58 -5.74 6.34
N ASN A 146 16.24 -6.49 5.28
CA ASN A 146 15.30 -7.62 5.33
C ASN A 146 13.94 -7.28 5.95
N LYS A 147 13.47 -6.04 5.73
CA LYS A 147 12.17 -5.53 6.21
C LYS A 147 11.14 -5.39 5.08
N LEU A 148 11.43 -5.84 3.86
CA LEU A 148 10.46 -5.84 2.77
C LEU A 148 9.79 -7.21 2.65
N ALA A 149 8.52 -7.31 3.00
CA ALA A 149 7.76 -8.56 2.87
C ALA A 149 7.40 -8.84 1.40
N MET A 150 6.80 -7.84 0.74
CA MET A 150 6.30 -7.95 -0.63
C MET A 150 5.94 -6.58 -1.23
N VAL A 151 5.72 -6.55 -2.54
CA VAL A 151 5.07 -5.45 -3.26
C VAL A 151 3.69 -5.88 -3.76
N VAL A 152 2.65 -5.10 -3.43
CA VAL A 152 1.26 -5.40 -3.78
C VAL A 152 0.81 -4.61 -5.00
N PHE A 153 0.39 -5.31 -6.07
CA PHE A 153 -0.24 -4.73 -7.25
C PHE A 153 -1.76 -4.91 -7.17
N GLN A 154 -2.46 -3.82 -6.87
CA GLN A 154 -3.93 -3.81 -6.78
C GLN A 154 -4.55 -3.32 -8.10
N PHE A 155 -5.30 -4.18 -8.77
CA PHE A 155 -5.99 -3.90 -10.04
C PHE A 155 -7.47 -3.57 -9.82
N HIS A 156 -7.96 -2.52 -10.47
CA HIS A 156 -9.29 -1.95 -10.24
C HIS A 156 -10.43 -2.88 -10.74
N VAL A 157 -11.66 -2.67 -10.25
CA VAL A 157 -12.86 -3.47 -10.61
C VAL A 157 -13.18 -3.46 -12.11
N SER A 158 -12.67 -2.47 -12.85
CA SER A 158 -12.84 -2.35 -14.30
C SER A 158 -11.83 -3.16 -15.11
N GLN A 159 -10.90 -3.88 -14.47
CA GLN A 159 -9.86 -4.66 -15.14
C GLN A 159 -10.22 -6.15 -15.07
N ALA A 160 -10.92 -6.63 -16.10
CA ALA A 160 -11.33 -8.03 -16.22
C ALA A 160 -10.14 -8.96 -16.56
N PRO A 161 -10.31 -10.29 -16.37
CA PRO A 161 -9.41 -11.33 -16.85
C PRO A 161 -8.96 -11.10 -18.29
N SER A 162 -7.64 -11.04 -18.52
CA SER A 162 -7.06 -10.94 -19.85
C SER A 162 -5.58 -11.32 -19.85
N ASP A 163 -5.13 -11.94 -20.95
CA ASP A 163 -3.73 -12.31 -21.15
C ASP A 163 -2.82 -11.08 -21.13
N ALA A 164 -3.25 -9.98 -21.75
CA ALA A 164 -2.53 -8.71 -21.74
C ALA A 164 -2.37 -8.07 -20.34
N LEU A 165 -3.19 -8.45 -19.36
CA LEU A 165 -2.96 -8.06 -17.95
C LEU A 165 -2.03 -9.05 -17.25
N ARG A 166 -2.13 -10.36 -17.54
CA ARG A 166 -1.19 -11.36 -17.03
C ARG A 166 0.24 -11.06 -17.47
N GLU A 167 0.47 -10.82 -18.76
CA GLU A 167 1.78 -10.44 -19.31
C GLU A 167 2.34 -9.18 -18.65
N HIS A 168 1.49 -8.16 -18.47
CA HIS A 168 1.89 -6.92 -17.80
C HIS A 168 2.31 -7.16 -16.33
N ILE A 169 1.61 -8.04 -15.62
CA ILE A 169 1.98 -8.43 -14.25
C ILE A 169 3.35 -9.14 -14.22
N LEU A 170 3.61 -10.02 -15.19
CA LEU A 170 4.90 -10.71 -15.30
C LEU A 170 6.04 -9.72 -15.63
N GLU A 171 5.81 -8.74 -16.51
CA GLU A 171 6.77 -7.65 -16.74
C GLU A 171 7.06 -6.89 -15.43
N CYS A 172 6.01 -6.56 -14.66
CA CYS A 172 6.17 -5.87 -13.37
C CYS A 172 6.98 -6.71 -12.37
N ARG A 173 6.76 -8.03 -12.34
CA ARG A 173 7.50 -8.97 -11.50
C ARG A 173 8.97 -9.02 -11.86
N GLU A 174 9.29 -9.11 -13.16
CA GLU A 174 10.68 -9.10 -13.64
C GLU A 174 11.40 -7.80 -13.27
N ARG A 175 10.73 -6.66 -13.46
CA ARG A 175 11.27 -5.34 -13.13
C ARG A 175 11.51 -5.12 -11.63
N LEU A 176 10.86 -5.90 -10.76
CA LEU A 176 11.08 -5.88 -9.31
C LEU A 176 12.31 -6.67 -8.85
N GLN A 177 13.03 -7.35 -9.75
CA GLN A 177 14.36 -7.94 -9.50
C GLN A 177 14.42 -8.82 -8.24
N GLY A 178 13.51 -9.80 -8.17
CA GLY A 178 13.48 -10.81 -7.10
C GLY A 178 12.77 -10.38 -5.82
N VAL A 179 12.10 -9.22 -5.80
CA VAL A 179 11.17 -8.88 -4.71
C VAL A 179 9.89 -9.68 -4.85
N ASN A 180 9.39 -10.20 -3.73
CA ASN A 180 8.13 -10.93 -3.64
C ASN A 180 6.95 -10.08 -4.14
N VAL A 181 6.10 -10.66 -4.99
CA VAL A 181 4.97 -9.98 -5.63
C VAL A 181 3.65 -10.55 -5.15
N ALA A 182 2.77 -9.65 -4.70
CA ALA A 182 1.38 -9.95 -4.42
C ALA A 182 0.47 -9.26 -5.44
N VAL A 183 -0.55 -9.96 -5.93
CA VAL A 183 -1.52 -9.45 -6.90
C VAL A 183 -2.91 -9.47 -6.31
N GLU A 184 -3.60 -8.33 -6.38
CA GLU A 184 -4.94 -8.16 -5.85
C GLU A 184 -5.90 -7.78 -6.97
N PHE A 185 -6.88 -8.64 -7.23
CA PHE A 185 -7.92 -8.41 -8.24
C PHE A 185 -9.23 -7.97 -7.58
N ARG A 186 -9.61 -6.73 -7.84
CA ARG A 186 -10.89 -6.17 -7.36
C ARG A 186 -12.07 -6.60 -8.21
N ASN A 187 -11.82 -6.95 -9.48
CA ASN A 187 -12.82 -7.59 -10.32
C ASN A 187 -12.94 -9.08 -9.95
N ARG A 188 -14.15 -9.53 -9.57
CA ARG A 188 -14.38 -10.90 -9.06
C ARG A 188 -14.35 -11.98 -10.12
N ASP A 189 -14.40 -11.63 -11.40
CA ASP A 189 -14.27 -12.59 -12.51
C ASP A 189 -12.91 -13.30 -12.48
N TRP A 190 -11.88 -12.68 -11.88
CA TRP A 190 -10.58 -13.31 -11.64
C TRP A 190 -10.59 -14.43 -10.60
N LEU A 191 -11.64 -14.53 -9.78
CA LEU A 191 -11.67 -15.40 -8.60
C LEU A 191 -12.69 -16.54 -8.70
N ILE A 192 -13.70 -16.41 -9.55
CA ILE A 192 -14.84 -17.33 -9.63
C ILE A 192 -14.73 -18.32 -10.78
N GLY A 193 -15.32 -19.51 -10.58
CA GLY A 193 -15.39 -20.57 -11.60
C GLY A 193 -14.03 -20.99 -12.15
N ASP A 194 -14.03 -21.48 -13.39
CA ASP A 194 -12.84 -21.99 -14.09
C ASP A 194 -11.74 -20.92 -14.22
N VAL A 195 -12.13 -19.66 -14.44
CA VAL A 195 -11.20 -18.51 -14.53
C VAL A 195 -10.50 -18.28 -13.19
N GLY A 196 -11.20 -18.46 -12.08
CA GLY A 196 -10.63 -18.44 -10.73
C GLY A 196 -9.58 -19.52 -10.53
N ASP A 197 -9.89 -20.75 -10.93
CA ASP A 197 -8.96 -21.88 -10.77
C ASP A 197 -7.74 -21.77 -11.68
N GLU A 198 -7.92 -21.26 -12.90
CA GLU A 198 -6.82 -20.89 -13.78
C GLU A 198 -5.95 -19.78 -13.17
N THR A 199 -6.56 -18.75 -12.59
CA THR A 199 -5.83 -17.67 -11.93
C THR A 199 -5.00 -18.18 -10.76
N VAL A 200 -5.53 -19.10 -9.95
CA VAL A 200 -4.78 -19.76 -8.87
C VAL A 200 -3.61 -20.57 -9.43
N ARG A 201 -3.82 -21.34 -10.51
CA ARG A 201 -2.76 -22.14 -11.15
C ARG A 201 -1.65 -21.25 -11.69
N TRP A 202 -2.02 -20.18 -12.39
CA TRP A 202 -1.08 -19.19 -12.93
C TRP A 202 -0.30 -18.49 -11.80
N CYS A 203 -0.96 -18.07 -10.72
CA CYS A 203 -0.25 -17.48 -9.59
C CYS A 203 0.76 -18.46 -8.96
N LYS A 204 0.42 -19.76 -8.86
CA LYS A 204 1.35 -20.80 -8.40
C LYS A 204 2.55 -20.99 -9.32
N GLU A 205 2.33 -21.00 -10.63
CA GLU A 205 3.39 -21.16 -11.64
C GLU A 205 4.46 -20.06 -11.54
N TYR A 206 4.03 -18.82 -11.28
CA TYR A 206 4.92 -17.65 -11.21
C TYR A 206 5.26 -17.21 -9.78
N ASP A 207 4.90 -18.00 -8.77
CA ASP A 207 5.10 -17.73 -7.33
C ASP A 207 4.59 -16.34 -6.91
N LEU A 208 3.39 -16.00 -7.40
CA LEU A 208 2.66 -14.77 -7.07
C LEU A 208 1.72 -15.02 -5.89
N CYS A 209 1.75 -14.14 -4.90
CA CYS A 209 0.77 -14.19 -3.81
C CYS A 209 -0.57 -13.61 -4.28
N LEU A 210 -1.56 -14.45 -4.51
CA LEU A 210 -2.93 -14.03 -4.78
C LEU A 210 -3.56 -13.49 -3.48
N VAL A 211 -3.82 -12.19 -3.46
CA VAL A 211 -4.36 -11.51 -2.28
C VAL A 211 -5.83 -11.86 -2.08
N ALA A 212 -6.16 -12.28 -0.86
CA ALA A 212 -7.53 -12.48 -0.42
C ALA A 212 -8.17 -11.14 -0.02
N SER A 213 -8.82 -10.46 -0.95
CA SER A 213 -9.53 -9.20 -0.66
C SER A 213 -10.87 -9.47 0.01
N ASP A 214 -11.05 -8.96 1.23
CA ASP A 214 -12.36 -8.84 1.86
C ASP A 214 -12.96 -7.47 1.53
N GLU A 215 -14.09 -7.48 0.82
CA GLU A 215 -14.80 -6.27 0.45
C GLU A 215 -16.28 -6.44 0.66
N LEU A 216 -16.97 -5.35 0.96
CA LEU A 216 -18.42 -5.31 1.01
C LEU A 216 -18.96 -4.85 -0.35
N GLU A 217 -19.94 -5.58 -0.88
CA GLU A 217 -20.52 -5.37 -2.21
C GLU A 217 -20.96 -3.92 -2.42
N HIS A 218 -21.70 -3.36 -1.47
CA HIS A 218 -22.19 -1.98 -1.52
C HIS A 218 -21.07 -0.93 -1.59
N GLU A 219 -19.89 -1.21 -1.03
CA GLU A 219 -18.76 -0.28 -1.10
C GLU A 219 -18.05 -0.29 -2.45
N THR A 220 -18.25 -1.35 -3.25
CA THR A 220 -17.68 -1.49 -4.59
C THR A 220 -18.63 -1.01 -5.70
N ALA A 221 -19.94 -1.10 -5.48
CA ALA A 221 -20.97 -0.76 -6.45
C ALA A 221 -21.26 0.75 -6.57
N GLN A 222 -20.96 1.55 -5.52
CA GLN A 222 -21.21 2.99 -5.53
C GLN A 222 -20.11 3.74 -6.32
N ARG A 223 -20.50 4.44 -7.39
CA ARG A 223 -19.57 5.17 -8.28
C ARG A 223 -19.10 6.51 -7.72
N ASP A 224 -19.86 7.13 -6.82
CA ASP A 224 -19.72 8.55 -6.51
C ASP A 224 -18.56 8.89 -5.57
N ARG A 225 -17.85 7.91 -4.98
CA ARG A 225 -16.77 8.13 -3.99
C ARG A 225 -17.21 8.99 -2.80
N GLU A 226 -18.51 9.25 -2.63
CA GLU A 226 -19.02 10.22 -1.65
C GLU A 226 -19.13 9.62 -0.24
N GLN A 227 -18.71 8.37 -0.06
CA GLN A 227 -18.59 7.72 1.25
C GLN A 227 -19.90 7.67 2.06
N ARG A 228 -21.06 7.59 1.38
CA ARG A 228 -22.41 7.68 1.98
C ARG A 228 -22.82 6.50 2.88
N GLY A 229 -21.96 5.49 3.04
CA GLY A 229 -22.20 4.33 3.88
C GLY A 229 -23.17 3.31 3.27
N LEU A 230 -23.64 2.38 4.10
CA LEU A 230 -24.65 1.39 3.73
C LEU A 230 -26.01 2.11 3.54
N PRO A 231 -26.65 2.01 2.36
CA PRO A 231 -27.95 2.62 2.15
C PRO A 231 -29.00 2.12 3.16
N PRO A 232 -29.96 2.96 3.61
CA PRO A 232 -31.04 2.52 4.48
C PRO A 232 -31.78 1.30 3.91
N GLY A 233 -31.93 0.25 4.71
CA GLY A 233 -32.59 -1.00 4.32
C GLY A 233 -31.72 -1.98 3.51
N ALA A 234 -30.49 -1.61 3.13
CA ALA A 234 -29.54 -2.55 2.54
C ALA A 234 -28.86 -3.39 3.63
N SER A 235 -28.55 -4.64 3.32
CA SER A 235 -27.75 -5.52 4.19
C SER A 235 -26.28 -5.49 3.77
N LYS A 236 -25.36 -5.59 4.73
CA LYS A 236 -23.95 -5.83 4.43
C LYS A 236 -23.83 -7.19 3.76
N ARG A 237 -23.20 -7.24 2.59
CA ARG A 237 -22.87 -8.48 1.89
C ARG A 237 -21.39 -8.48 1.60
N ARG A 238 -20.66 -9.45 2.13
CA ARG A 238 -19.27 -9.69 1.79
C ARG A 238 -19.21 -10.27 0.38
N MET A 239 -18.37 -9.69 -0.46
CA MET A 239 -18.12 -10.25 -1.78
C MET A 239 -17.38 -11.58 -1.66
N PHE A 240 -17.49 -12.42 -2.69
CA PHE A 240 -16.71 -13.64 -2.77
C PHE A 240 -15.21 -13.34 -2.65
N THR A 241 -14.52 -14.16 -1.85
CA THR A 241 -13.08 -14.05 -1.60
C THR A 241 -12.46 -15.44 -1.46
N ARG A 242 -11.23 -15.59 -1.94
CA ARG A 242 -10.46 -16.84 -1.89
C ARG A 242 -9.15 -16.61 -1.15
N LEU A 243 -8.83 -17.53 -0.25
CA LEU A 243 -7.52 -17.62 0.38
C LEU A 243 -6.90 -18.92 -0.12
N GLU A 244 -5.89 -18.80 -0.97
CA GLU A 244 -5.26 -19.91 -1.68
C GLU A 244 -3.74 -19.82 -1.50
N HIS A 245 -3.11 -20.95 -1.21
CA HIS A 245 -1.66 -21.02 -1.13
C HIS A 245 -1.05 -20.98 -2.52
N THR A 246 -0.81 -19.76 -3.01
CA THR A 246 -0.33 -19.46 -4.36
C THR A 246 1.14 -19.08 -4.40
N ALA A 247 1.63 -18.44 -3.34
CA ALA A 247 3.05 -18.16 -3.14
C ALA A 247 3.64 -19.12 -2.10
N THR A 248 4.90 -19.49 -2.27
CA THR A 248 5.64 -20.38 -1.37
C THR A 248 6.16 -19.69 -0.11
N TRP A 249 6.09 -18.36 -0.06
CA TRP A 249 6.75 -17.54 0.97
C TRP A 249 5.79 -16.80 1.91
N ALA A 250 4.52 -16.59 1.53
CA ALA A 250 3.49 -16.03 2.42
C ALA A 250 2.08 -16.12 1.82
N SER A 251 1.08 -15.85 2.67
CA SER A 251 -0.27 -15.49 2.27
C SER A 251 -0.60 -14.05 2.68
N LEU A 252 -1.45 -13.35 1.94
CA LEU A 252 -1.91 -12.00 2.27
C LEU A 252 -3.43 -11.90 2.20
N ILE A 253 -4.03 -11.46 3.31
CA ILE A 253 -5.43 -11.07 3.41
C ILE A 253 -5.48 -9.55 3.56
N ARG A 254 -6.28 -8.88 2.73
CA ARG A 254 -6.55 -7.44 2.85
C ARG A 254 -8.02 -7.22 3.14
N VAL A 255 -8.30 -6.68 4.32
CA VAL A 255 -9.68 -6.39 4.73
C VAL A 255 -9.99 -4.94 4.44
N HIS A 256 -10.75 -4.67 3.39
CA HIS A 256 -10.96 -3.30 2.93
C HIS A 256 -12.15 -2.64 3.61
N ARG A 257 -12.03 -1.33 3.76
CA ARG A 257 -13.17 -0.43 3.91
C ARG A 257 -12.99 0.68 2.89
N ARG A 258 -13.88 0.76 1.91
CA ARG A 258 -13.82 1.78 0.87
C ARG A 258 -14.60 3.05 1.26
N HIS A 259 -15.70 2.92 2.01
CA HIS A 259 -16.66 4.02 2.24
C HIS A 259 -17.30 3.98 3.64
N GLY A 260 -17.74 5.13 4.16
CA GLY A 260 -18.49 5.28 5.41
C GLY A 260 -17.77 6.12 6.47
N THR A 261 -18.52 6.80 7.34
CA THR A 261 -18.00 7.53 8.52
C THR A 261 -18.00 6.67 9.79
N THR A 262 -18.42 5.40 9.70
CA THR A 262 -18.52 4.47 10.83
C THR A 262 -17.52 3.33 10.75
N GLU A 263 -16.86 3.06 11.87
CA GLU A 263 -15.90 1.97 12.09
C GLU A 263 -16.35 0.64 11.45
N ARG A 264 -15.52 0.04 10.55
CA ARG A 264 -15.74 -1.36 10.12
C ARG A 264 -15.09 -2.28 11.14
N VAL A 265 -15.80 -2.52 12.23
CA VAL A 265 -15.53 -3.67 13.11
C VAL A 265 -16.21 -4.88 12.48
N LEU A 266 -15.48 -5.97 12.31
CA LEU A 266 -16.03 -7.23 11.81
C LEU A 266 -16.90 -7.86 12.89
N ASP A 267 -18.04 -8.41 12.50
CA ASP A 267 -18.88 -9.18 13.43
C ASP A 267 -18.32 -10.61 13.67
N ASP A 268 -18.94 -11.33 14.60
CA ASP A 268 -18.50 -12.68 14.98
C ASP A 268 -18.54 -13.68 13.81
N GLU A 269 -19.46 -13.50 12.85
CA GLU A 269 -19.55 -14.37 11.67
C GLU A 269 -18.41 -14.09 10.69
N GLU A 270 -18.09 -12.81 10.46
CA GLU A 270 -16.95 -12.37 9.65
C GLU A 270 -15.62 -12.83 10.26
N ILE A 271 -15.44 -12.68 11.57
CA ILE A 271 -14.24 -13.14 12.30
C ILE A 271 -14.11 -14.66 12.24
N ALA A 272 -15.19 -15.41 12.53
CA ALA A 272 -15.17 -16.86 12.50
C ALA A 272 -14.91 -17.41 11.08
N PHE A 273 -15.41 -16.73 10.05
CA PHE A 273 -15.10 -17.04 8.65
C PHE A 273 -13.60 -16.96 8.37
N TRP A 274 -12.94 -15.85 8.76
CA TRP A 274 -11.50 -15.69 8.56
C TRP A 274 -10.67 -16.65 9.40
N ALA A 275 -11.02 -16.84 10.67
CA ALA A 275 -10.33 -17.77 11.55
C ALA A 275 -10.32 -19.20 10.97
N ARG A 276 -11.46 -19.69 10.47
CA ARG A 276 -11.55 -21.00 9.80
C ARG A 276 -10.72 -21.07 8.53
N LYS A 277 -10.79 -20.04 7.65
CA LYS A 277 -10.00 -20.01 6.42
C LYS A 277 -8.50 -20.00 6.70
N ILE A 278 -8.05 -19.18 7.64
CA ILE A 278 -6.64 -19.09 8.04
C ILE A 278 -6.18 -20.42 8.65
N ALA A 279 -6.93 -21.01 9.59
CA ALA A 279 -6.54 -22.29 10.18
C ALA A 279 -6.37 -23.41 9.13
N ASN A 280 -7.24 -23.43 8.12
CA ASN A 280 -7.15 -24.38 7.01
C ASN A 280 -5.98 -24.11 6.05
N ALA A 281 -5.62 -22.84 5.84
CA ALA A 281 -4.56 -22.43 4.92
C ALA A 281 -3.16 -22.49 5.57
N ALA A 282 -3.05 -22.06 6.83
CA ALA A 282 -1.80 -21.95 7.58
C ALA A 282 -1.11 -23.30 7.77
N ALA A 283 -1.87 -24.40 7.86
CA ALA A 283 -1.32 -25.76 7.91
C ALA A 283 -0.48 -26.15 6.67
N LYS A 284 -0.60 -25.39 5.57
CA LYS A 284 0.07 -25.64 4.29
C LYS A 284 1.07 -24.54 3.91
N SER A 285 1.17 -23.48 4.70
CA SER A 285 1.93 -22.28 4.36
C SER A 285 3.34 -22.34 4.91
N ASN A 286 4.34 -22.21 4.05
CA ASN A 286 5.76 -22.16 4.44
C ASN A 286 6.21 -20.80 5.02
N GLY A 287 5.29 -19.83 5.09
CA GLY A 287 5.55 -18.51 5.65
C GLY A 287 4.34 -17.91 6.37
N PRO A 288 4.42 -16.64 6.77
CA PRO A 288 3.35 -15.96 7.50
C PRO A 288 2.08 -15.78 6.66
N THR A 289 0.96 -15.69 7.36
CA THR A 289 -0.27 -15.11 6.82
C THR A 289 -0.37 -13.67 7.31
N TYR A 290 -0.14 -12.72 6.41
CA TYR A 290 -0.35 -11.31 6.71
C TYR A 290 -1.83 -10.98 6.66
N VAL A 291 -2.33 -10.28 7.68
CA VAL A 291 -3.69 -9.73 7.69
C VAL A 291 -3.58 -8.22 7.78
N ALA A 292 -3.78 -7.55 6.64
CA ALA A 292 -3.75 -6.10 6.52
C ALA A 292 -5.15 -5.51 6.68
N TRP A 293 -5.35 -4.83 7.80
CA TRP A 293 -6.60 -4.18 8.19
C TRP A 293 -6.72 -2.81 7.51
N GLY A 294 -7.43 -2.78 6.39
CA GLY A 294 -7.89 -1.56 5.71
C GLY A 294 -9.16 -0.96 6.31
N THR A 295 -9.55 -1.38 7.52
CA THR A 295 -10.70 -0.88 8.29
C THR A 295 -10.34 0.38 9.08
N GLU A 296 -9.66 1.32 8.43
CA GLU A 296 -8.83 2.34 9.07
C GLU A 296 -9.59 3.51 9.68
N TRP A 297 -10.27 3.24 10.78
CA TRP A 297 -11.05 4.20 11.55
C TRP A 297 -10.93 3.91 13.03
N LEU A 298 -10.36 4.85 13.78
CA LEU A 298 -10.12 4.69 15.22
C LEU A 298 -9.47 3.33 15.49
N ASP A 299 -9.98 2.57 16.46
CA ASP A 299 -9.42 1.30 16.92
C ASP A 299 -9.93 0.06 16.18
N ALA A 300 -10.71 0.20 15.10
CA ALA A 300 -11.22 -0.96 14.37
C ALA A 300 -10.13 -1.99 14.03
N PRO A 301 -8.95 -1.58 13.52
CA PRO A 301 -7.87 -2.53 13.26
C PRO A 301 -7.38 -3.30 14.51
N LEU A 302 -7.32 -2.65 15.67
CA LEU A 302 -6.93 -3.27 16.94
C LEU A 302 -8.01 -4.24 17.42
N THR A 303 -9.28 -3.81 17.35
CA THR A 303 -10.44 -4.63 17.71
C THR A 303 -10.54 -5.87 16.84
N ASN A 304 -10.40 -5.71 15.52
CA ASN A 304 -10.45 -6.80 14.55
C ASN A 304 -9.27 -7.77 14.71
N ALA A 305 -8.05 -7.26 14.93
CA ALA A 305 -6.88 -8.09 15.20
C ALA A 305 -7.10 -8.97 16.44
N LYS A 306 -7.49 -8.36 17.56
CA LYS A 306 -7.75 -9.07 18.82
C LYS A 306 -8.86 -10.12 18.70
N ALA A 307 -9.94 -9.78 17.99
CA ALA A 307 -11.03 -10.71 17.76
C ALA A 307 -10.58 -11.92 16.93
N LEU A 308 -9.77 -11.68 15.88
CA LEU A 308 -9.21 -12.75 15.06
C LEU A 308 -8.25 -13.65 15.83
N ASP A 309 -7.35 -13.09 16.63
CA ASP A 309 -6.45 -13.87 17.50
C ASP A 309 -7.24 -14.76 18.47
N THR A 310 -8.27 -14.19 19.11
CA THR A 310 -9.14 -14.93 20.03
C THR A 310 -9.85 -16.10 19.33
N ALA A 311 -10.36 -15.88 18.12
CA ALA A 311 -11.03 -16.91 17.34
C ALA A 311 -10.07 -17.99 16.85
N LEU A 312 -8.83 -17.64 16.49
CA LEU A 312 -7.80 -18.59 16.10
C LEU A 312 -7.33 -19.46 17.28
N ASP A 313 -7.13 -18.85 18.44
CA ASP A 313 -6.77 -19.59 19.67
C ASP A 313 -7.89 -20.53 20.12
N ALA A 314 -9.15 -20.17 19.89
CA ALA A 314 -10.28 -21.06 20.13
C ALA A 314 -10.31 -22.29 19.19
N ILE A 315 -9.77 -22.17 17.97
CA ILE A 315 -9.64 -23.29 17.03
C ILE A 315 -8.47 -24.20 17.44
N LYS A 316 -7.29 -23.60 17.67
CA LYS A 316 -6.10 -24.34 18.11
C LYS A 316 -5.19 -23.41 18.92
N PRO A 317 -5.15 -23.58 20.25
CA PRO A 317 -4.40 -22.67 21.13
C PRO A 317 -2.93 -22.54 20.74
N ASN A 318 -2.43 -21.30 20.66
CA ASN A 318 -1.03 -20.97 20.39
C ASN A 318 -0.47 -21.54 19.07
N ALA A 319 -1.32 -21.91 18.11
CA ALA A 319 -0.88 -22.49 16.85
C ALA A 319 -0.66 -21.44 15.74
N PHE A 320 -1.51 -20.42 15.69
CA PHE A 320 -1.56 -19.46 14.59
C PHE A 320 -1.21 -18.05 15.02
N THR A 321 -1.54 -17.67 16.25
CA THR A 321 -1.24 -16.35 16.79
C THR A 321 0.27 -16.16 16.90
N TYR A 322 0.80 -15.05 16.39
CA TYR A 322 2.21 -14.68 16.59
C TYR A 322 2.28 -13.66 17.73
N ASP A 323 2.99 -14.00 18.80
CA ASP A 323 3.19 -13.08 19.92
C ASP A 323 4.27 -12.03 19.60
N TRP A 324 3.90 -11.07 18.74
CA TRP A 324 4.72 -9.91 18.43
C TRP A 324 5.07 -9.08 19.67
N TYR A 325 4.23 -9.15 20.70
CA TYR A 325 4.35 -8.34 21.89
C TYR A 325 5.26 -8.98 22.96
N GLY A 326 5.03 -10.25 23.30
CA GLY A 326 5.79 -10.97 24.33
C GLY A 326 7.19 -11.37 23.90
N THR A 327 7.47 -11.43 22.60
CA THR A 327 8.86 -11.45 22.06
C THR A 327 9.66 -10.19 22.41
N ARG A 328 9.02 -9.13 22.93
CA ARG A 328 9.64 -7.85 23.30
C ARG A 328 9.58 -7.49 24.78
N HIS A 329 9.30 -8.44 25.68
CA HIS A 329 9.38 -8.21 27.12
C HIS A 329 10.75 -7.72 27.62
N LYS A 330 11.79 -7.72 26.77
CA LYS A 330 12.90 -6.79 26.87
C LYS A 330 12.70 -5.66 25.87
N ARG A 331 12.17 -4.52 26.33
CA ARG A 331 12.20 -3.28 25.53
C ARG A 331 13.60 -3.12 24.96
N PRO A 332 13.78 -3.02 23.64
CA PRO A 332 15.04 -2.55 23.08
C PRO A 332 15.37 -1.25 23.80
N SER A 333 16.57 -1.15 24.35
CA SER A 333 17.04 0.10 24.94
C SER A 333 16.86 1.19 23.90
N VAL A 334 16.01 2.18 24.18
CA VAL A 334 15.83 3.35 23.34
C VAL A 334 17.23 3.84 23.00
N VAL A 335 17.60 3.80 21.72
CA VAL A 335 18.81 4.49 21.26
C VAL A 335 18.55 5.93 21.61
N LYS A 336 19.22 6.43 22.66
CA LYS A 336 19.13 7.83 23.06
C LYS A 336 19.61 8.63 21.86
N ILE A 337 18.68 9.20 21.11
CA ILE A 337 18.98 10.27 20.18
C ILE A 337 19.55 11.39 21.07
N PRO A 338 20.83 11.76 20.90
CA PRO A 338 21.42 12.80 21.73
C PRO A 338 20.56 14.06 21.59
N ALA A 339 20.20 14.65 22.74
CA ALA A 339 19.48 15.92 22.77
C ALA A 339 20.23 16.91 21.87
N LYS A 340 19.49 17.53 20.95
CA LYS A 340 20.01 18.46 19.95
C LYS A 340 21.01 19.42 20.58
N SER A 341 22.25 19.38 20.09
CA SER A 341 23.08 20.58 20.06
C SER A 341 22.27 21.66 19.34
N THR A 342 21.90 22.71 20.05
CA THR A 342 21.25 23.90 19.50
C THR A 342 22.26 24.65 18.65
N SER A 343 22.55 24.17 17.45
CA SER A 343 23.08 25.01 16.39
C SER A 343 21.90 25.63 15.65
N THR A 344 21.80 26.95 15.67
CA THR A 344 20.78 27.68 14.93
C THR A 344 21.05 27.56 13.43
N ILE A 345 20.03 27.78 12.60
CA ILE A 345 20.16 27.78 11.12
C ILE A 345 21.24 28.78 10.67
N ALA A 346 21.52 29.82 11.44
CA ALA A 346 22.60 30.77 11.19
C ALA A 346 24.01 30.11 11.26
N ASP A 347 24.20 29.12 12.13
CA ASP A 347 25.50 28.44 12.30
C ASP A 347 25.84 27.51 11.13
N MET A 348 24.81 26.96 10.45
CA MET A 348 24.99 26.10 9.27
C MET A 348 25.44 26.89 8.03
N PHE A 349 25.06 28.17 7.90
CA PHE A 349 25.46 29.00 6.75
C PHE A 349 26.81 29.72 6.96
N ALA A 350 27.27 29.88 8.21
CA ALA A 350 28.60 30.42 8.49
C ALA A 350 29.72 29.41 8.16
N ALA A 351 29.49 28.11 8.38
CA ALA A 351 30.47 27.06 8.09
C ALA A 351 30.66 26.76 6.60
N ALA A 352 29.70 27.10 5.75
CA ALA A 352 29.78 26.94 4.29
C ALA A 352 30.53 28.08 3.59
N ALA A 353 30.71 29.23 4.25
CA ALA A 353 31.33 30.42 3.67
C ALA A 353 32.86 30.50 3.86
N SER A 354 33.46 29.65 4.70
CA SER A 354 34.91 29.71 5.02
C SER A 354 35.79 28.86 4.11
N THR A 355 35.23 27.98 3.27
CA THR A 355 36.00 27.06 2.41
C THR A 355 36.19 27.52 0.97
N SER A 356 35.75 28.73 0.59
CA SER A 356 35.88 29.25 -0.77
C SER A 356 36.55 30.63 -0.82
N ARG A 357 37.81 30.70 -0.35
CA ARG A 357 38.74 31.77 -0.77
C ARG A 357 40.15 31.20 -0.92
N LYS A 358 40.51 30.81 -2.15
CA LYS A 358 41.85 30.99 -2.74
C LYS A 358 41.82 30.63 -4.24
N SER A 359 42.55 31.42 -5.04
CA SER A 359 42.66 31.51 -6.53
C SER A 359 41.48 32.22 -7.23
N HIS A 360 41.57 33.53 -7.53
CA HIS A 360 42.20 34.21 -8.71
C HIS A 360 41.56 33.74 -10.04
N SER A 361 41.12 34.58 -10.99
CA SER A 361 41.40 36.00 -11.29
C SER A 361 40.32 36.62 -12.21
N ARG A 362 40.23 37.95 -12.09
CA ARG A 362 39.47 38.98 -12.81
C ARG A 362 39.64 38.97 -14.34
N VAL A 363 38.53 39.10 -15.09
CA VAL A 363 38.44 39.85 -16.36
C VAL A 363 37.07 40.57 -16.38
N GLU A 364 37.11 41.89 -16.60
CA GLU A 364 35.97 42.81 -16.67
C GLU A 364 35.47 43.02 -18.11
N THR A 365 34.33 43.71 -18.22
CA THR A 365 33.72 44.39 -19.38
C THR A 365 32.75 43.55 -20.23
N ALA A 366 31.58 44.01 -20.69
CA ALA A 366 30.81 45.25 -20.51
C ALA A 366 29.34 44.98 -20.94
N THR A 367 28.40 45.73 -20.36
CA THR A 367 26.99 45.83 -20.79
C THR A 367 26.84 46.70 -22.04
N PRO A 368 25.73 46.57 -22.79
CA PRO A 368 24.79 47.68 -22.77
C PRO A 368 23.30 47.28 -22.71
N ALA A 369 22.50 48.28 -22.36
CA ALA A 369 21.07 48.27 -22.08
C ALA A 369 20.18 48.51 -23.32
N SER A 370 18.87 48.18 -23.20
CA SER A 370 17.69 48.92 -23.72
C SER A 370 16.43 48.09 -23.41
N ASP A 371 15.53 48.54 -22.52
CA ASP A 371 14.34 49.38 -22.77
C ASP A 371 13.13 48.65 -23.40
N GLY A 372 11.95 48.78 -22.77
CA GLY A 372 10.65 48.47 -23.40
C GLY A 372 9.53 47.99 -22.45
N ASP A 373 8.67 48.93 -22.07
CA ASP A 373 7.50 48.90 -21.16
C ASP A 373 6.27 48.02 -21.60
N PRO A 374 5.18 47.91 -20.79
CA PRO A 374 4.35 46.70 -20.67
C PRO A 374 2.88 46.77 -21.19
N ALA A 375 2.18 45.62 -21.02
CA ALA A 375 0.71 45.39 -20.91
C ALA A 375 -0.08 45.14 -22.22
N PRO A 376 -1.33 44.55 -22.20
CA PRO A 376 -2.20 44.25 -21.05
C PRO A 376 -2.93 42.88 -21.05
N ALA A 377 -3.65 42.66 -19.95
CA ALA A 377 -4.50 41.53 -19.60
C ALA A 377 -5.74 41.35 -20.51
N LEU A 378 -6.14 40.09 -20.74
CA LEU A 378 -7.42 39.71 -21.35
C LEU A 378 -8.26 38.82 -20.43
N LYS A 379 -9.55 39.17 -20.40
CA LYS A 379 -10.62 38.71 -19.51
C LYS A 379 -11.13 37.31 -19.86
N LYS A 380 -11.67 36.68 -18.81
CA LYS A 380 -12.42 35.41 -18.77
C LYS A 380 -13.59 35.35 -19.76
N SER A 381 -13.76 34.20 -20.42
CA SER A 381 -15.03 33.77 -21.02
C SER A 381 -15.36 32.33 -20.62
N LYS A 382 -16.58 32.11 -20.10
CA LYS A 382 -17.15 30.80 -19.74
C LYS A 382 -17.47 29.97 -21.00
N PRO A 383 -17.43 28.62 -20.97
CA PRO A 383 -18.13 27.80 -21.95
C PRO A 383 -19.48 27.31 -21.43
N ASN A 384 -20.42 27.26 -22.39
CA ASN A 384 -21.82 26.86 -22.33
C ASN A 384 -22.06 25.43 -21.84
N GLN A 385 -23.20 25.27 -21.16
CA GLN A 385 -23.90 24.00 -20.99
C GLN A 385 -24.58 23.61 -22.32
N SER A 386 -24.46 22.35 -22.74
CA SER A 386 -25.34 21.75 -23.75
C SER A 386 -25.64 20.30 -23.39
N ALA A 387 -26.85 19.89 -23.76
CA ALA A 387 -27.68 18.86 -23.19
C ALA A 387 -27.19 17.41 -23.36
N ALA A 388 -27.53 16.58 -22.37
CA ALA A 388 -27.44 15.13 -22.42
C ALA A 388 -28.68 14.54 -23.13
N SER A 389 -28.48 13.84 -24.25
CA SER A 389 -29.47 12.96 -24.86
C SER A 389 -29.25 11.53 -24.37
N GLY A 390 -30.32 10.92 -23.85
CA GLY A 390 -30.32 9.57 -23.29
C GLY A 390 -30.00 8.49 -24.31
N GLY A 391 -29.09 7.60 -23.92
CA GLY A 391 -28.88 6.29 -24.53
C GLY A 391 -28.90 5.25 -23.42
N GLU A 392 -29.73 4.22 -23.58
CA GLU A 392 -29.88 3.11 -22.64
C GLU A 392 -28.55 2.41 -22.36
N ASN A 393 -28.32 2.07 -21.09
CA ASN A 393 -27.09 1.46 -20.60
C ASN A 393 -27.09 -0.06 -20.84
N PRO A 394 -26.21 -0.62 -21.68
CA PRO A 394 -26.16 -2.06 -21.98
C PRO A 394 -25.75 -2.95 -20.79
N LEU A 395 -25.34 -2.38 -19.64
CA LEU A 395 -25.00 -3.13 -18.43
C LEU A 395 -26.23 -3.51 -17.57
N ALA A 396 -27.39 -2.88 -17.77
CA ALA A 396 -28.60 -3.22 -17.03
C ALA A 396 -29.20 -4.58 -17.44
N ALA A 397 -28.94 -5.03 -18.67
CA ALA A 397 -29.49 -6.29 -19.21
C ALA A 397 -28.75 -7.55 -18.71
N LEU A 398 -27.51 -7.42 -18.24
CA LEU A 398 -26.68 -8.56 -17.81
C LEU A 398 -27.03 -9.09 -16.40
N TRP A 399 -27.66 -8.26 -15.55
CA TRP A 399 -27.95 -8.62 -14.16
C TRP A 399 -29.30 -9.35 -14.00
N ALA A 400 -30.06 -9.51 -15.08
CA ALA A 400 -31.29 -10.29 -15.10
C ALA A 400 -31.07 -11.80 -15.29
N ARG A 401 -29.84 -12.25 -15.62
CA ARG A 401 -29.54 -13.66 -15.92
C ARG A 401 -28.83 -14.46 -14.82
N ALA A 402 -28.57 -13.87 -13.65
CA ALA A 402 -27.95 -14.56 -12.51
C ALA A 402 -28.95 -14.97 -11.41
N ARG A 403 -30.25 -15.00 -11.71
CA ARG A 403 -31.28 -15.52 -10.80
C ARG A 403 -31.64 -16.95 -11.18
N ASP A 404 -30.80 -17.90 -10.81
CA ASP A 404 -31.28 -19.27 -10.58
C ASP A 404 -30.57 -19.87 -9.36
N PRO A 405 -31.25 -19.96 -8.20
CA PRO A 405 -30.70 -20.55 -7.00
C PRO A 405 -31.12 -22.01 -6.91
N LYS A 406 -30.36 -22.91 -7.56
CA LYS A 406 -30.34 -24.34 -7.23
C LYS A 406 -28.97 -24.93 -7.56
N GLU A 407 -28.17 -25.14 -6.51
CA GLU A 407 -27.59 -26.43 -6.11
C GLU A 407 -26.53 -26.20 -5.02
N GLU A 408 -26.45 -27.17 -4.11
CA GLU A 408 -25.94 -27.15 -2.73
C GLU A 408 -24.44 -26.92 -2.54
#